data_AF-A0A849U0S6-F1
#
_entry.id   AF-A0A849U0S6-F1
#
_cell.length_a   1.000
_cell.length_b   1.000
_cell.length_c   1.000
_cell.angle_alpha   90.00
_cell.angle_beta   90.00
_cell.angle_gamma   90.00
#
_symmetry.space_group_name_H-M   'P 1'
#
loop_
_entity.id
_entity.type
_entity.pdbx_description
1 polymer ?
#
loop_
_entity_poly.entity_id
_entity_poly.type
_entity_poly.pdbx_seq_one_letter_code
_entity_poly.pdbx_strand_id
1 'polypeptide(L)'
;EIGTRFASVMLIATPLTDERSRFDICVGWNFLRGLPVEWAVRRTLRTILGQDREVLELQEQGFGQKGSMLLNLESDTLAVWYRRLKKYHVDQLTGGPNPQHPVPEKTTLSWTT
;
A
#
# COMPACT_ATOMS: atom_id res chain seq x y z
N GLU A 1 7.17 22.69 -1.76
CA GLU A 1 6.53 22.50 -0.45
C GLU A 1 5.11 23.03 -0.53
N ILE A 2 4.12 22.24 -0.15
CA ILE A 2 2.72 22.70 -0.06
C ILE A 2 2.51 23.11 1.40
N GLY A 3 2.52 24.41 1.67
CA GLY A 3 2.31 24.99 3.00
C GLY A 3 3.52 24.94 3.94
N THR A 4 3.41 25.65 5.07
CA THR A 4 4.44 25.75 6.13
C THR A 4 4.44 24.58 7.11
N ARG A 5 3.42 23.71 7.06
CA ARG A 5 3.29 22.52 7.91
C ARG A 5 3.08 21.29 7.04
N PHE A 6 3.86 20.24 7.28
CA PHE A 6 3.74 18.96 6.58
C PHE A 6 3.78 17.78 7.56
N ALA A 7 3.08 16.72 7.17
CA ALA A 7 3.21 15.37 7.71
C ALA A 7 3.35 14.39 6.54
N SER A 8 4.18 13.38 6.71
CA SER A 8 4.35 12.29 5.76
C SER A 8 4.26 10.96 6.50
N VAL A 9 3.64 9.98 5.84
CA VAL A 9 3.56 8.60 6.29
C VAL A 9 4.10 7.73 5.17
N MET A 10 5.04 6.87 5.51
CA MET A 10 5.59 5.85 4.61
C MET A 10 5.31 4.50 5.23
N LEU A 11 4.62 3.64 4.49
CA LEU A 11 4.36 2.26 4.85
C LEU A 11 5.03 1.36 3.81
N ILE A 12 5.88 0.47 4.28
CA ILE A 12 6.62 -0.47 3.44
C ILE A 12 6.22 -1.88 3.86
N ALA A 13 5.77 -2.67 2.89
CA ALA A 13 5.53 -4.10 3.07
C ALA A 13 6.67 -4.88 2.41
N THR A 14 7.48 -5.55 3.21
CA THR A 14 8.60 -6.38 2.74
C THR A 14 8.22 -7.86 2.87
N PRO A 15 8.14 -8.63 1.78
CA PRO A 15 7.90 -10.06 1.87
C PRO A 15 9.10 -10.74 2.53
N LEU A 16 8.86 -11.51 3.59
CA LEU A 16 9.89 -12.34 4.24
C LEU A 16 9.81 -13.78 3.75
N THR A 17 8.59 -14.30 3.61
CA THR A 17 8.27 -15.62 3.06
C THR A 17 6.95 -15.52 2.28
N ASP A 18 6.52 -16.60 1.65
CA ASP A 18 5.24 -16.63 0.90
C ASP A 18 4.02 -16.33 1.78
N GLU A 19 4.10 -16.65 3.08
CA GLU A 19 3.03 -16.47 4.07
C GLU A 19 3.28 -15.32 5.05
N ARG A 20 4.44 -14.66 5.00
CA ARG A 20 4.82 -13.63 5.98
C ARG A 20 5.38 -12.39 5.33
N SER A 21 4.78 -11.26 5.68
CA SER A 21 5.28 -9.93 5.31
C SER A 21 5.59 -9.12 6.56
N ARG A 22 6.69 -8.37 6.51
CA ARG A 22 7.05 -7.37 7.50
C ARG A 22 6.50 -6.02 7.06
N PHE A 23 5.84 -5.32 7.97
CA PHE A 23 5.38 -3.96 7.76
C PHE A 23 6.23 -2.97 8.57
N ASP A 24 6.85 -2.03 7.88
CA ASP A 24 7.60 -0.93 8.47
C ASP A 24 6.87 0.38 8.20
N ILE A 25 6.61 1.16 9.26
CA ILE A 25 5.96 2.46 9.16
C ILE A 25 6.88 3.54 9.70
N CYS A 26 7.11 4.55 8.86
CA CYS A 26 7.83 5.76 9.22
C CYS A 26 6.88 6.95 9.09
N VAL A 27 6.81 7.77 10.13
CA VAL A 27 5.99 8.99 10.14
C VAL A 27 6.89 10.17 10.45
N GLY A 28 6.81 11.21 9.62
CA GLY A 28 7.58 12.45 9.76
C GLY A 28 6.67 13.67 9.76
N TRP A 29 7.03 14.70 10.54
CA TRP A 29 6.31 15.98 10.57
C TRP A 29 7.25 17.14 10.93
N ASN A 30 6.86 18.36 10.60
CA ASN A 30 7.62 19.56 10.97
C ASN A 30 7.01 20.40 12.12
N PHE A 31 5.75 20.17 12.51
CA PHE A 31 5.00 21.07 13.39
C PHE A 31 4.93 20.66 14.87
N LEU A 32 5.25 19.42 15.23
CA LEU A 32 5.33 18.98 16.64
C LEU A 32 6.79 18.84 17.12
N ARG A 33 7.73 19.59 16.55
CA ARG A 33 9.13 19.59 16.99
C ARG A 33 9.19 20.11 18.43
N GLY A 34 9.71 19.30 19.36
CA GLY A 34 9.91 19.67 20.77
C GLY A 34 8.81 19.23 21.74
N LEU A 35 7.70 18.66 21.26
CA LEU A 35 6.67 18.05 22.12
C LEU A 35 6.93 16.54 22.29
N PRO A 36 6.77 15.95 23.49
CA PRO A 36 6.97 14.53 23.75
C PRO A 36 5.80 13.66 23.22
N VAL A 37 5.35 13.90 21.99
CA VAL A 37 4.18 13.20 21.38
C VAL A 37 4.57 11.81 20.85
N GLU A 38 5.86 11.47 20.82
CA GLU A 38 6.37 10.23 20.24
C GLU A 38 5.71 8.97 20.84
N TRP A 39 5.53 8.92 22.17
CA TRP A 39 4.90 7.77 22.81
C TRP A 39 3.43 7.59 22.39
N ALA A 40 2.69 8.70 22.30
CA ALA A 40 1.29 8.68 21.89
C ALA A 40 1.17 8.23 20.42
N VAL A 41 2.01 8.77 19.53
CA VAL A 41 2.04 8.36 18.10
C VAL A 41 2.38 6.87 17.99
N ARG A 42 3.42 6.39 18.69
CA ARG A 42 3.79 4.97 18.68
C ARG A 42 2.64 4.08 19.17
N ARG A 43 1.91 4.49 20.21
CA ARG A 43 0.78 3.72 20.73
C ARG A 43 -0.37 3.67 19.72
N THR A 44 -0.74 4.81 19.15
CA THR A 44 -1.82 4.87 18.15
C THR A 44 -1.48 4.07 16.90
N LEU A 45 -0.25 4.20 16.37
CA LEU A 45 0.19 3.43 15.21
C LEU A 45 0.16 1.93 15.48
N ARG A 46 0.57 1.47 16.67
CA ARG A 46 0.48 0.05 17.05
C ARG A 46 -0.96 -0.46 17.07
N THR A 47 -1.90 0.33 17.57
CA THR A 47 -3.31 -0.06 17.60
C THR A 47 -3.88 -0.16 16.19
N ILE A 48 -3.67 0.87 15.35
CA ILE A 48 -4.15 0.89 13.96
C ILE A 48 -3.55 -0.28 13.18
N LEU A 49 -2.25 -0.52 13.31
CA LEU A 49 -1.59 -1.67 12.67
C LEU A 49 -2.12 -3.01 13.14
N GLY A 50 -2.47 -3.12 14.43
CA GLY A 50 -3.08 -4.33 14.97
C GLY A 50 -4.44 -4.60 14.34
N GLN A 51 -5.26 -3.56 14.19
CA GLN A 51 -6.57 -3.65 13.54
C GLN A 51 -6.44 -4.01 12.06
N ASP A 52 -5.56 -3.31 11.32
CA ASP A 52 -5.34 -3.60 9.90
C ASP A 52 -4.82 -5.03 9.69
N ARG A 53 -3.94 -5.50 10.57
CA ARG A 53 -3.44 -6.88 10.56
C ARG A 53 -4.57 -7.90 10.71
N GLU A 54 -5.47 -7.71 11.67
CA GLU A 54 -6.59 -8.62 11.90
C GLU A 54 -7.51 -8.69 10.67
N VAL A 55 -7.78 -7.54 10.04
CA VAL A 55 -8.54 -7.49 8.79
C VAL A 55 -7.82 -8.21 7.66
N LEU A 56 -6.50 -8.06 7.53
CA LEU A 56 -5.71 -8.77 6.51
C LEU A 56 -5.70 -10.28 6.72
N GLU A 57 -5.58 -10.75 7.97
CA GLU A 57 -5.64 -12.17 8.32
C GLU A 57 -7.04 -12.77 7.99
N LEU A 58 -8.12 -12.03 8.28
CA LEU A 58 -9.47 -12.44 7.90
C LEU A 58 -9.67 -12.45 6.38
N GLN A 59 -9.08 -11.50 5.65
CA GLN A 59 -9.09 -11.50 4.20
C GLN A 59 -8.38 -12.72 3.65
N GLU A 60 -7.19 -13.07 4.16
CA GLU A 60 -6.43 -14.26 3.76
C GLU A 60 -7.23 -15.56 3.96
N GLN A 61 -7.88 -15.71 5.12
CA GLN A 61 -8.77 -16.84 5.40
C GLN A 61 -9.96 -16.88 4.42
N GLY A 62 -10.54 -15.72 4.09
CA GLY A 62 -11.62 -15.59 3.12
C GLY A 62 -11.20 -15.87 1.67
N PHE A 63 -9.96 -15.51 1.30
CA PHE A 63 -9.37 -15.79 -0.01
C PHE A 63 -9.25 -17.28 -0.29
N GLY A 64 -8.81 -18.06 0.71
CA GLY A 64 -8.71 -19.52 0.61
C GLY A 64 -10.05 -20.18 0.30
N GLN A 65 -11.18 -19.55 0.64
CA GLN A 65 -12.53 -20.09 0.42
C GLN A 65 -13.23 -19.57 -0.86
N LYS A 66 -12.95 -18.35 -1.32
CA LYS A 66 -13.69 -17.71 -2.44
C LYS A 66 -12.86 -17.47 -3.72
N GLY A 67 -11.59 -17.85 -3.74
CA GLY A 67 -10.77 -17.94 -4.98
C GLY A 67 -10.40 -16.62 -5.66
N SER A 68 -11.01 -15.48 -5.29
CA SER A 68 -10.63 -14.16 -5.79
C SER A 68 -11.18 -13.05 -4.87
N MET A 69 -10.41 -11.98 -4.68
CA MET A 69 -10.93 -10.76 -4.05
C MET A 69 -11.91 -10.12 -5.00
N LEU A 70 -13.14 -9.90 -4.54
CA LEU A 70 -14.11 -9.07 -5.25
C LEU A 70 -13.71 -7.60 -5.07
N LEU A 71 -12.89 -7.07 -5.98
CA LEU A 71 -12.59 -5.64 -6.10
C LEU A 71 -13.71 -4.99 -6.94
N ASN A 72 -14.88 -4.81 -6.33
CA ASN A 72 -16.08 -4.35 -7.04
C ASN A 72 -16.52 -2.93 -6.63
N LEU A 73 -15.76 -2.23 -5.78
CA LEU A 73 -16.09 -0.87 -5.34
C LEU A 73 -15.27 0.16 -6.12
N GLU A 74 -15.84 1.35 -6.39
CA GLU A 74 -15.11 2.46 -7.03
C GLU A 74 -13.84 2.86 -6.24
N SER A 75 -13.85 2.66 -4.92
CA SER A 75 -12.71 2.85 -4.02
C SER A 75 -11.50 1.97 -4.35
N ASP A 76 -11.73 0.82 -4.98
CA ASP A 76 -10.71 -0.20 -5.21
C ASP A 76 -9.91 0.04 -6.50
N THR A 77 -10.22 1.13 -7.21
CA THR A 77 -9.56 1.49 -8.47
C THR A 77 -8.03 1.40 -8.34
N LEU A 78 -7.45 2.02 -7.31
CA LEU A 78 -5.99 1.98 -7.09
C LEU A 78 -5.46 0.56 -6.84
N ALA A 79 -6.19 -0.27 -6.12
CA ALA A 79 -5.80 -1.66 -5.85
C ALA A 79 -5.87 -2.50 -7.14
N VAL A 80 -6.88 -2.29 -7.98
CA VAL A 80 -6.98 -2.91 -9.32
C VAL A 80 -5.79 -2.51 -10.19
N TRP A 81 -5.44 -1.22 -10.23
CA TRP A 81 -4.29 -0.72 -10.97
C TRP A 81 -2.98 -1.36 -10.49
N TYR A 82 -2.76 -1.40 -9.18
CA TYR A 82 -1.57 -2.03 -8.59
C TYR A 82 -1.47 -3.52 -8.95
N ARG A 83 -2.57 -4.28 -8.89
CA ARG A 83 -2.58 -5.70 -9.27
C ARG A 83 -2.26 -5.92 -10.74
N ARG A 84 -2.83 -5.10 -11.64
CA ARG A 84 -2.53 -5.18 -13.08
C ARG A 84 -1.05 -4.90 -13.35
N LEU A 85 -0.48 -3.89 -12.68
CA LEU A 85 0.94 -3.56 -12.82
C LEU A 85 1.85 -4.67 -12.28
N LYS A 86 1.52 -5.25 -11.11
CA LYS A 86 2.26 -6.38 -10.54
C LYS A 86 2.23 -7.60 -11.48
N LYS A 87 1.06 -7.92 -12.04
CA LYS A 87 0.92 -9.00 -13.04
C LYS A 87 1.78 -8.72 -14.28
N TYR A 88 1.68 -7.53 -14.85
CA TYR A 88 2.49 -7.12 -16.00
C TYR A 88 4.00 -7.28 -15.73
N HIS A 89 4.48 -6.89 -14.53
CA HIS A 89 5.88 -7.05 -14.16
C HIS A 89 6.31 -8.52 -14.10
N VAL A 90 5.48 -9.40 -13.55
CA VAL A 90 5.73 -10.85 -13.53
C VAL A 90 5.71 -11.46 -14.94
N ASP A 91 4.75 -11.07 -15.77
CA ASP A 91 4.64 -11.54 -17.16
C ASP A 91 5.86 -11.11 -17.99
N GLN A 92 6.38 -9.91 -17.77
CA GLN A 92 7.64 -9.43 -18.37
C GLN A 92 8.86 -10.26 -17.94
N LEU A 93 8.97 -10.56 -16.65
CA LEU A 93 10.09 -11.36 -16.11
C LEU A 93 10.05 -12.81 -16.61
N THR A 94 8.87 -13.36 -16.83
CA THR A 94 8.67 -14.76 -17.26
C THR A 94 8.72 -14.94 -18.79
N GLY A 95 8.84 -13.85 -19.56
CA GLY A 95 8.89 -13.90 -21.03
C GLY A 95 7.56 -14.22 -21.68
N GLY A 96 6.44 -13.87 -21.04
CA GLY A 96 5.10 -14.08 -21.58
C GLY A 96 4.87 -13.36 -22.92
N PRO A 97 3.95 -13.85 -23.77
CA PRO A 97 3.67 -13.22 -25.06
C PRO A 97 3.04 -11.83 -24.85
N ASN A 98 3.79 -10.79 -25.21
CA ASN A 98 3.38 -9.38 -25.28
C ASN A 98 2.55 -8.89 -24.08
N PRO A 99 3.15 -8.77 -22.88
CA PRO A 99 2.42 -8.31 -21.71
C PRO A 99 1.86 -6.89 -21.95
N GLN A 100 0.57 -6.69 -21.63
CA GLN A 100 -0.11 -5.43 -21.86
C GLN A 100 0.11 -4.49 -20.66
N HIS A 101 0.79 -3.36 -20.88
CA HIS A 101 1.00 -2.36 -19.84
C HIS A 101 -0.36 -1.75 -19.44
N PRO A 102 -0.68 -1.61 -18.14
CA PRO A 102 -1.98 -1.12 -17.72
C PRO A 102 -2.25 0.33 -18.14
N VAL A 103 -1.19 1.13 -18.36
CA VAL A 103 -1.27 2.47 -18.95
C VAL A 103 -0.82 2.38 -20.43
N PRO A 104 -1.72 2.50 -21.41
CA PRO A 104 -1.41 2.21 -22.81
C PRO A 104 -0.43 3.20 -23.46
N GLU A 105 -0.34 4.42 -22.94
CA GLU A 105 0.47 5.51 -23.50
C GLU A 105 1.55 5.98 -22.52
N LYS A 106 2.61 6.60 -23.04
CA LYS A 106 3.56 7.35 -22.20
C LYS A 106 2.86 8.58 -21.64
N THR A 107 2.20 8.42 -20.49
CA THR A 107 1.57 9.52 -19.78
C THR A 107 2.59 10.25 -18.91
N THR A 108 2.75 11.55 -19.13
CA THR A 108 3.44 12.43 -18.18
C THR A 108 2.50 12.73 -17.03
N LEU A 109 2.86 12.34 -15.81
CA LEU A 109 2.08 12.64 -14.61
C LEU A 109 2.22 14.14 -14.28
N SER A 110 1.10 14.85 -14.19
CA SER A 110 1.04 16.20 -13.62
C SER A 110 0.44 16.13 -12.22
N TRP A 111 1.12 16.73 -11.26
CA TRP A 111 0.56 16.91 -9.92
C TRP A 111 -0.50 18.01 -9.99
N THR A 112 -1.75 17.68 -9.68
CA THR A 112 -2.78 18.68 -9.44
C THR A 112 -2.61 19.17 -8.01
N THR A 113 -2.06 20.38 -7.86
CA THR A 113 -2.02 21.12 -6.59
C THR A 113 -3.37 21.72 -6.24
#